data_AF-A0A4P6HSB6-F1
#
_entry.id   AF-A0A4P6HSB6-F1
#
_cell.length_a   1.000
_cell.length_b   1.000
_cell.length_c   1.000
_cell.angle_alpha   90.00
_cell.angle_beta   90.00
_cell.angle_gamma   90.00
#
_symmetry.space_group_name_H-M   'P 1'
#
loop_
_entity.id
_entity.type
_entity.pdbx_description
1 polymer ?
#
loop_
_entity_poly.entity_id
_entity_poly.type
_entity_poly.pdbx_seq_one_letter_code
_entity_poly.pdbx_strand_id
1 'polypeptide(L)'
;MAQPMKLSFTQDVGETSPAKREAVGALRITADGRKFRYAKAGSSPVPAGSLVMAPAAVAAHTGRAATPAAIGDRVVSLVVGAAPVAENAYEDGYLQVAANDGGGRQHRILSNTACPAGGTTVITLAEPVRAALTATSVVSLIPSPWCGAAVSASEENLPAGVAVCDVPARHYFFAQTGGVACCLAAGTAAVGSMLVPGPAAGSLAAMNASLDVDQPVAGVAFAAAFADGKHQPCLLTLD
;
A
#
# COMPACT_ATOMS: atom_id res chain seq x y z
N MET A 1 12.91 18.65 -2.03
CA MET A 1 13.48 18.54 -0.67
C MET A 1 12.73 17.39 -0.02
N ALA A 2 13.43 16.37 0.48
CA ALA A 2 12.77 15.27 1.20
C ALA A 2 12.01 15.86 2.40
N GLN A 3 10.74 15.49 2.58
CA GLN A 3 9.98 15.94 3.73
C GLN A 3 10.56 15.31 5.01
N PRO A 4 10.81 16.09 6.08
CA PRO A 4 11.30 15.55 7.33
C PRO A 4 10.27 14.59 7.95
N MET A 5 10.76 13.58 8.66
CA MET A 5 9.90 12.64 9.38
C MET A 5 9.15 13.37 10.48
N LYS A 6 7.82 13.27 10.47
CA LYS A 6 6.99 13.78 11.57
C LYS A 6 7.00 12.78 12.73
N LEU A 7 7.20 13.28 13.95
CA LEU A 7 7.43 12.46 15.15
C LEU A 7 6.15 12.18 15.96
N SER A 8 5.06 12.90 15.67
CA SER A 8 3.77 12.72 16.34
C SER A 8 2.72 12.18 15.39
N PHE A 9 1.79 11.40 15.94
CA PHE A 9 0.59 10.97 15.25
C PHE A 9 -0.35 12.16 15.03
N THR A 10 -0.90 12.33 13.82
CA THR A 10 -1.97 13.32 13.57
C THR A 10 -3.38 12.82 13.81
N GLN A 11 -3.53 11.51 13.99
CA GLN A 11 -4.78 10.87 14.37
C GLN A 11 -4.46 9.68 15.25
N ASP A 12 -5.40 9.30 16.10
CA ASP A 12 -5.21 8.11 16.92
C ASP A 12 -5.21 6.84 16.04
N VAL A 13 -4.55 5.78 16.51
CA VAL A 13 -4.46 4.51 15.78
C VAL A 13 -5.83 3.88 15.56
N GLY A 14 -6.75 4.03 16.53
CA GLY A 14 -8.14 3.57 16.45
C GLY A 14 -9.10 4.55 15.78
N GLU A 15 -8.62 5.67 15.24
CA GLU A 15 -9.44 6.68 14.57
C GLU A 15 -9.36 6.53 13.05
N THR A 16 -10.49 6.79 12.38
CA THR A 16 -10.54 6.90 10.92
C THR A 16 -10.96 8.31 10.50
N SER A 17 -10.54 8.74 9.31
CA SER A 17 -10.82 10.07 8.80
C SER A 17 -11.22 10.03 7.33
N PRO A 18 -12.29 10.74 6.90
CA PRO A 18 -12.59 10.89 5.47
C PRO A 18 -11.58 11.79 4.74
N ALA A 19 -10.80 12.57 5.50
CA ALA A 19 -9.80 13.49 4.97
C ALA A 19 -8.38 13.03 5.33
N LYS A 20 -7.44 13.28 4.42
CA LYS A 20 -6.02 12.97 4.61
C LYS A 20 -5.39 13.88 5.67
N ARG A 21 -4.71 13.29 6.66
CA ARG A 21 -4.00 14.01 7.74
C ARG A 21 -2.47 13.85 7.68
N GLU A 22 -1.97 12.77 7.05
CA GLU A 22 -0.54 12.55 6.81
C GLU A 22 -0.29 12.04 5.38
N ALA A 23 0.99 12.01 4.97
CA ALA A 23 1.41 11.31 3.78
C ALA A 23 1.08 9.81 3.90
N VAL A 24 0.50 9.22 2.85
CA VAL A 24 0.21 7.78 2.82
C VAL A 24 1.53 7.01 2.82
N GLY A 25 1.59 5.94 3.61
CA GLY A 25 2.79 5.17 3.90
C GLY A 25 3.66 5.75 5.02
N ALA A 26 3.28 6.87 5.66
CA ALA A 26 4.01 7.41 6.81
C ALA A 26 4.05 6.37 7.96
N LEU A 27 5.25 6.08 8.45
CA LEU A 27 5.48 5.17 9.57
C LEU A 27 5.38 5.93 10.90
N ARG A 28 4.70 5.31 11.86
CA ARG A 28 4.65 5.74 13.26
C ARG A 28 4.91 4.55 14.17
N ILE A 29 5.60 4.80 15.28
CA ILE A 29 5.98 3.78 16.26
C ILE A 29 5.46 4.24 17.61
N THR A 30 4.72 3.37 18.29
CA THR A 30 4.21 3.62 19.65
C THR A 30 5.27 3.31 20.70
N ALA A 31 5.08 3.77 21.95
CA ALA A 31 6.05 3.58 23.04
C ALA A 31 6.30 2.10 23.40
N ASP A 32 5.35 1.22 23.11
CA ASP A 32 5.44 -0.25 23.27
C ASP A 32 6.09 -0.94 22.04
N GLY A 33 6.54 -0.18 21.04
CA GLY A 33 7.27 -0.68 19.87
C GLY A 33 6.41 -1.16 18.70
N ARG A 34 5.07 -1.06 18.78
CA ARG A 34 4.20 -1.39 17.63
C ARG A 34 4.39 -0.35 16.51
N LYS A 35 4.34 -0.84 15.26
CA LYS A 35 4.57 -0.04 14.04
C LYS A 35 3.26 0.11 13.27
N PHE A 36 3.01 1.32 12.76
CA PHE A 36 1.79 1.69 12.05
C PHE A 36 2.11 2.49 10.79
N ARG A 37 1.53 2.09 9.65
CA ARG A 37 1.60 2.81 8.39
C ARG A 37 0.29 3.54 8.14
N TYR A 38 0.36 4.83 7.82
CA TYR A 38 -0.81 5.63 7.44
C TYR A 38 -1.35 5.15 6.09
N ALA A 39 -2.59 4.69 6.05
CA ALA A 39 -3.19 4.04 4.90
C ALA A 39 -4.56 4.65 4.53
N LYS A 40 -5.04 4.34 3.33
CA LYS A 40 -6.37 4.67 2.83
C LYS A 40 -7.06 3.39 2.38
N ALA A 41 -8.26 3.15 2.88
CA ALA A 41 -9.08 2.03 2.45
C ALA A 41 -9.51 2.18 0.98
N GLY A 42 -9.68 1.04 0.31
CA GLY A 42 -10.24 0.96 -1.04
C GLY A 42 -11.73 1.32 -1.11
N SER A 43 -12.42 0.79 -2.12
CA SER A 43 -13.86 1.02 -2.32
C SER A 43 -14.78 0.26 -1.35
N SER A 44 -14.22 -0.67 -0.57
CA SER A 44 -14.95 -1.50 0.39
C SER A 44 -14.52 -1.18 1.82
N PRO A 45 -15.41 -1.32 2.81
CA PRO A 45 -15.05 -1.19 4.22
C PRO A 45 -14.08 -2.31 4.64
N VAL A 46 -13.26 -2.03 5.64
CA VAL A 46 -12.28 -2.96 6.23
C VAL A 46 -12.67 -3.20 7.70
N PRO A 47 -13.06 -4.43 8.07
CA PRO A 47 -13.35 -4.75 9.47
C PRO A 47 -12.10 -4.71 10.36
N ALA A 48 -12.30 -4.48 11.65
CA ALA A 48 -11.25 -4.56 12.64
C ALA A 48 -10.59 -5.96 12.67
N GLY A 49 -9.27 -5.99 12.83
CA GLY A 49 -8.45 -7.19 12.87
C GLY A 49 -8.25 -7.89 11.54
N SER A 50 -8.78 -7.33 10.44
CA SER A 50 -8.52 -7.84 9.09
C SER A 50 -7.18 -7.37 8.56
N LEU A 51 -6.45 -8.29 7.94
CA LEU A 51 -5.29 -8.02 7.11
C LEU A 51 -5.72 -7.30 5.83
N VAL A 52 -5.12 -6.16 5.54
CA VAL A 52 -5.28 -5.45 4.27
C VAL A 52 -4.11 -5.77 3.35
N MET A 53 -4.40 -5.85 2.06
CA MET A 53 -3.42 -6.05 1.00
C MET A 53 -3.17 -4.76 0.23
N ALA A 54 -1.98 -4.65 -0.34
CA ALA A 54 -1.62 -3.56 -1.22
C ALA A 54 -2.44 -3.61 -2.53
N PRO A 55 -2.78 -2.44 -3.10
CA PRO A 55 -3.43 -2.38 -4.41
C PRO A 55 -2.46 -2.83 -5.52
N ALA A 56 -2.98 -3.54 -6.50
CA ALA A 56 -2.25 -3.86 -7.72
C ALA A 56 -2.11 -2.63 -8.62
N ALA A 57 -1.01 -2.54 -9.38
CA ALA A 57 -0.86 -1.55 -10.42
C ALA A 57 -1.89 -1.78 -11.54
N VAL A 58 -2.48 -0.71 -12.07
CA VAL A 58 -3.39 -0.81 -13.22
C VAL A 58 -2.54 -1.02 -14.47
N ALA A 59 -2.68 -2.17 -15.12
CA ALA A 59 -1.88 -2.54 -16.29
C ALA A 59 -1.91 -1.51 -17.43
N ALA A 60 -3.02 -0.78 -17.58
CA ALA A 60 -3.14 0.28 -18.57
C ALA A 60 -2.31 1.54 -18.26
N HIS A 61 -1.75 1.68 -17.05
CA HIS A 61 -0.96 2.84 -16.62
C HIS A 61 0.53 2.51 -16.48
N THR A 62 0.93 1.27 -16.75
CA THR A 62 2.32 0.81 -16.72
C THR A 62 2.89 0.71 -18.13
N GLY A 63 4.21 0.80 -18.26
CA GLY A 63 4.91 0.62 -19.54
C GLY A 63 4.54 1.64 -20.61
N ARG A 64 4.16 2.86 -20.21
CA ARG A 64 3.72 3.92 -21.11
C ARG A 64 4.91 4.71 -21.63
N ALA A 65 4.81 5.19 -22.87
CA ALA A 65 5.74 6.19 -23.38
C ALA A 65 5.61 7.48 -22.56
N ALA A 66 6.72 8.04 -22.09
CA ALA A 66 6.71 9.28 -21.34
C ALA A 66 6.32 10.46 -22.25
N THR A 67 5.70 11.48 -21.66
CA THR A 67 5.72 12.81 -22.30
C THR A 67 7.07 13.45 -21.99
N PRO A 68 7.73 14.12 -22.96
CA PRO A 68 9.01 14.74 -22.72
C PRO A 68 8.97 15.70 -21.53
N ALA A 69 9.97 15.60 -20.65
CA ALA A 69 10.13 16.43 -19.47
C ALA A 69 11.60 16.78 -19.29
N ALA A 70 11.88 18.05 -19.01
CA ALA A 70 13.23 18.54 -18.78
C ALA A 70 13.69 18.29 -17.34
N ILE A 71 15.01 18.35 -17.15
CA ILE A 71 15.59 18.34 -15.80
C ILE A 71 15.07 19.57 -15.05
N GLY A 72 14.59 19.36 -13.81
CA GLY A 72 14.02 20.42 -12.99
C GLY A 72 12.48 20.45 -12.99
N ASP A 73 11.84 19.82 -13.98
CA ASP A 73 10.38 19.78 -14.07
C ASP A 73 9.79 19.00 -12.88
N ARG A 74 8.72 19.56 -12.31
CA ARG A 74 7.93 18.91 -11.25
C ARG A 74 6.53 18.54 -11.68
N VAL A 75 6.08 19.06 -12.82
CA VAL A 75 4.76 18.76 -13.38
C VAL A 75 5.01 18.04 -14.68
N VAL A 76 4.54 16.80 -14.76
CA VAL A 76 4.68 15.96 -15.95
C VAL A 76 3.31 15.47 -16.37
N SER A 77 3.12 15.23 -17.66
CA SER A 77 1.91 14.62 -18.19
C SER A 77 2.17 13.19 -18.63
N LEU A 78 1.15 12.35 -18.55
CA LEU A 78 1.19 10.99 -19.06
C LEU A 78 -0.12 10.63 -19.75
N VAL A 79 -0.01 10.09 -20.97
CA VAL A 79 -1.16 9.52 -21.69
C VAL A 79 -1.35 8.07 -21.22
N VAL A 80 -2.48 7.81 -20.57
CA VAL A 80 -2.80 6.49 -20.03
C VAL A 80 -3.36 5.56 -21.12
N GLY A 81 -3.39 4.26 -20.84
CA GLY A 81 -3.99 3.26 -21.71
C GLY A 81 -5.51 3.19 -21.57
N ALA A 82 -6.08 2.00 -21.76
CA ALA A 82 -7.53 1.77 -21.83
C ALA A 82 -8.28 1.84 -20.48
N ALA A 83 -7.66 2.29 -19.39
CA ALA A 83 -8.32 2.47 -18.09
C ALA A 83 -8.31 3.96 -17.68
N PRO A 84 -9.37 4.43 -17.00
CA PRO A 84 -9.41 5.78 -16.48
C PRO A 84 -8.51 5.93 -15.24
N VAL A 85 -8.06 7.15 -14.99
CA VAL A 85 -7.39 7.53 -13.74
C VAL A 85 -8.35 8.35 -12.90
N ALA A 86 -8.56 7.94 -11.65
CA ALA A 86 -9.26 8.75 -10.67
C ALA A 86 -8.33 9.84 -10.09
N GLU A 87 -8.92 10.95 -9.68
CA GLU A 87 -8.18 12.03 -9.03
C GLU A 87 -7.45 11.51 -7.78
N ASN A 88 -6.16 11.85 -7.66
CA ASN A 88 -5.28 11.45 -6.57
C ASN A 88 -5.19 9.93 -6.31
N ALA A 89 -5.51 9.09 -7.31
CA ALA A 89 -5.33 7.64 -7.23
C ALA A 89 -3.87 7.21 -7.01
N TYR A 90 -2.90 8.03 -7.45
CA TYR A 90 -1.46 7.78 -7.34
C TYR A 90 -0.77 8.68 -6.31
N GLU A 91 -1.52 9.40 -5.49
CA GLU A 91 -0.96 10.24 -4.43
C GLU A 91 -0.10 9.42 -3.45
N ASP A 92 1.11 9.92 -3.16
CA ASP A 92 2.19 9.26 -2.41
C ASP A 92 2.65 7.90 -2.97
N GLY A 93 2.23 7.56 -4.19
CA GLY A 93 2.82 6.52 -5.02
C GLY A 93 4.07 7.02 -5.75
N TYR A 94 4.41 6.34 -6.84
CA TYR A 94 5.65 6.58 -7.58
C TYR A 94 5.42 6.61 -9.09
N LEU A 95 6.03 7.60 -9.74
CA LEU A 95 6.34 7.55 -11.17
C LEU A 95 7.69 6.84 -11.31
N GLN A 96 7.68 5.65 -11.89
CA GLN A 96 8.90 4.86 -12.11
C GLN A 96 9.28 4.88 -13.58
N VAL A 97 10.58 5.06 -13.86
CA VAL A 97 11.13 5.02 -15.21
C VAL A 97 11.82 3.67 -15.42
N ALA A 98 11.20 2.81 -16.22
CA ALA A 98 11.62 1.44 -16.41
C ALA A 98 12.80 1.30 -17.38
N ALA A 99 12.85 2.12 -18.43
CA ALA A 99 13.85 2.00 -19.49
C ALA A 99 14.16 3.33 -20.20
N ASN A 100 15.27 3.31 -20.95
CA ASN A 100 15.80 4.41 -21.75
C ASN A 100 16.20 5.63 -20.91
N ASP A 101 15.98 6.84 -21.41
CA ASP A 101 16.42 8.06 -20.73
C ASP A 101 15.74 8.21 -19.37
N GLY A 102 16.56 8.38 -18.33
CA GLY A 102 16.09 8.44 -16.95
C GLY A 102 15.78 7.09 -16.30
N GLY A 103 16.05 5.96 -16.97
CA GLY A 103 15.82 4.61 -16.45
C GLY A 103 16.41 4.35 -15.06
N GLY A 104 15.70 3.56 -14.26
CA GLY A 104 16.08 3.19 -12.88
C GLY A 104 15.76 4.25 -11.84
N ARG A 105 15.10 5.35 -12.23
CA ARG A 105 14.72 6.43 -11.31
C ARG A 105 13.25 6.32 -10.94
N GLN A 106 12.94 6.79 -9.73
CA GLN A 106 11.58 6.93 -9.26
C GLN A 106 11.34 8.30 -8.64
N HIS A 107 10.14 8.82 -8.83
CA HIS A 107 9.72 10.11 -8.31
C HIS A 107 8.42 9.94 -7.54
N ARG A 108 8.39 10.37 -6.28
CA ARG A 108 7.16 10.34 -5.48
C ARG A 108 6.14 11.31 -6.07
N ILE A 109 4.90 10.86 -6.21
CA ILE A 109 3.77 11.63 -6.73
C ILE A 109 3.07 12.35 -5.56
N LEU A 110 2.89 13.66 -5.68
CA LEU A 110 2.10 14.46 -4.73
C LEU A 110 0.62 14.49 -5.09
N SER A 111 0.30 14.53 -6.38
CA SER A 111 -1.07 14.54 -6.86
C SER A 111 -1.13 14.13 -8.32
N ASN A 112 -2.30 13.66 -8.76
CA ASN A 112 -2.59 13.40 -10.16
C ASN A 112 -4.02 13.84 -10.49
N THR A 113 -4.23 14.38 -11.68
CA THR A 113 -5.58 14.73 -12.15
C THR A 113 -6.33 13.49 -12.61
N ALA A 114 -7.66 13.55 -12.56
CA ALA A 114 -8.49 12.52 -13.19
C ALA A 114 -8.42 12.63 -14.72
N CYS A 115 -8.51 11.50 -15.41
CA CYS A 115 -8.68 11.46 -16.86
C CYS A 115 -9.49 10.22 -17.29
N PRO A 116 -10.19 10.28 -18.43
CA PRO A 116 -10.83 9.10 -19.01
C PRO A 116 -9.78 8.13 -19.59
N ALA A 117 -10.22 6.93 -19.96
CA ALA A 117 -9.39 5.98 -20.70
C ALA A 117 -8.80 6.64 -21.97
N GLY A 118 -7.52 6.42 -22.23
CA GLY A 118 -6.76 7.04 -23.32
C GLY A 118 -6.46 8.53 -23.11
N GLY A 119 -6.88 9.12 -21.98
CA GLY A 119 -6.68 10.53 -21.68
C GLY A 119 -5.30 10.85 -21.13
N THR A 120 -5.07 12.12 -20.84
CA THR A 120 -3.84 12.62 -20.24
C THR A 120 -4.06 12.95 -18.77
N THR A 121 -3.28 12.34 -17.87
CA THR A 121 -3.21 12.75 -16.46
C THR A 121 -2.01 13.68 -16.25
N VAL A 122 -2.21 14.73 -15.48
CA VAL A 122 -1.15 15.65 -15.04
C VAL A 122 -0.72 15.23 -13.64
N ILE A 123 0.57 15.03 -13.47
CA ILE A 123 1.19 14.46 -12.28
C ILE A 123 2.12 15.51 -11.68
N THR A 124 1.91 15.83 -10.41
CA THR A 124 2.80 16.70 -9.65
C THR A 124 3.75 15.84 -8.83
N LEU A 125 5.05 16.01 -9.02
CA LEU A 125 6.12 15.27 -8.37
C LEU A 125 6.65 16.01 -7.14
N ALA A 126 6.97 15.27 -6.08
CA ALA A 126 7.57 15.83 -4.86
C ALA A 126 9.01 16.29 -5.12
N GLU A 127 9.70 15.57 -5.99
CA GLU A 127 11.06 15.86 -6.40
C GLU A 127 11.10 16.15 -7.90
N PRO A 128 11.91 17.12 -8.34
CA PRO A 128 12.05 17.40 -9.75
C PRO A 128 12.65 16.19 -10.49
N VAL A 129 12.32 16.10 -11.77
CA VAL A 129 12.96 15.17 -12.70
C VAL A 129 14.47 15.47 -12.73
N ARG A 130 15.29 14.43 -12.50
CA ARG A 130 16.76 14.55 -12.38
C ARG A 130 17.51 14.13 -13.65
N ALA A 131 16.80 13.56 -14.62
CA ALA A 131 17.31 13.21 -15.95
C ALA A 131 16.15 13.42 -16.91
N ALA A 132 16.40 14.04 -18.06
CA ALA A 132 15.35 14.33 -19.03
C ALA A 132 14.61 13.05 -19.41
N LEU A 133 13.29 13.14 -19.52
CA LEU A 133 12.45 12.09 -20.10
C LEU A 133 12.19 12.46 -21.56
N THR A 134 12.25 11.46 -22.43
CA THR A 134 11.96 11.60 -23.85
C THR A 134 10.76 10.74 -24.23
N ALA A 135 10.25 10.88 -25.44
CA ALA A 135 9.13 10.04 -25.91
C ALA A 135 9.48 8.54 -25.99
N THR A 136 10.77 8.19 -25.93
CA THR A 136 11.22 6.80 -25.88
C THR A 136 11.36 6.29 -24.44
N SER A 137 11.42 7.16 -23.43
CA SER A 137 11.40 6.74 -22.02
C SER A 137 10.13 5.94 -21.72
N VAL A 138 10.29 4.84 -20.99
CA VAL A 138 9.18 3.98 -20.58
C VAL A 138 8.88 4.23 -19.11
N VAL A 139 7.67 4.67 -18.79
CA VAL A 139 7.25 5.04 -17.43
C VAL A 139 6.02 4.28 -16.97
N SER A 140 5.93 4.09 -15.66
CA SER A 140 4.81 3.42 -15.00
C SER A 140 4.32 4.24 -13.81
N LEU A 141 3.00 4.33 -13.68
CA LEU A 141 2.37 4.84 -12.45
C LEU A 141 2.17 3.68 -11.48
N ILE A 142 2.84 3.74 -10.33
CA ILE A 142 2.77 2.73 -9.28
C ILE A 142 2.04 3.33 -8.08
N PRO A 143 0.92 2.74 -7.62
CA PRO A 143 0.23 3.24 -6.44
C PRO A 143 1.07 3.02 -5.19
N SER A 144 0.82 3.81 -4.14
CA SER A 144 1.38 3.51 -2.82
C SER A 144 0.81 2.17 -2.32
N PRO A 145 1.62 1.29 -1.69
CA PRO A 145 1.11 0.04 -1.09
C PRO A 145 -0.03 0.26 -0.09
N TRP A 146 -0.15 1.47 0.46
CA TRP A 146 -1.15 1.83 1.45
C TRP A 146 -2.27 2.74 0.90
N CYS A 147 -2.30 3.07 -0.39
CA CYS A 147 -3.35 3.93 -0.97
C CYS A 147 -4.38 3.09 -1.75
N GLY A 148 -5.51 2.76 -1.12
CA GLY A 148 -6.49 1.81 -1.67
C GLY A 148 -6.29 0.38 -1.14
N ALA A 149 -5.74 0.26 0.07
CA ALA A 149 -5.61 -1.00 0.78
C ALA A 149 -6.99 -1.64 0.99
N ALA A 150 -7.09 -2.95 0.73
CA ALA A 150 -8.35 -3.68 0.78
C ALA A 150 -8.16 -5.08 1.35
N VAL A 151 -9.22 -5.62 1.94
CA VAL A 151 -9.27 -7.04 2.31
C VAL A 151 -9.39 -7.89 1.04
N SER A 152 -8.64 -8.98 0.98
CA SER A 152 -8.64 -9.93 -0.13
C SER A 152 -8.43 -11.33 0.39
N ALA A 153 -8.90 -12.32 -0.39
CA ALA A 153 -8.63 -13.74 -0.20
C ALA A 153 -7.52 -14.24 -1.15
N SER A 154 -6.90 -13.37 -1.95
CA SER A 154 -5.71 -13.72 -2.73
C SER A 154 -4.51 -13.78 -1.80
N GLU A 155 -3.91 -14.96 -1.71
CA GLU A 155 -2.91 -15.28 -0.71
C GLU A 155 -1.50 -14.81 -1.12
N GLU A 156 -1.28 -14.56 -2.40
CA GLU A 156 -0.01 -14.17 -3.01
C GLU A 156 0.19 -12.65 -3.09
N ASN A 157 -0.77 -11.87 -2.60
CA ASN A 157 -0.70 -10.41 -2.65
C ASN A 157 0.11 -9.84 -1.46
N LEU A 158 0.73 -8.68 -1.67
CA LEU A 158 1.56 -8.01 -0.66
C LEU A 158 0.71 -7.54 0.54
N PRO A 159 0.98 -8.03 1.76
CA PRO A 159 0.28 -7.56 2.95
C PRO A 159 0.70 -6.13 3.31
N ALA A 160 -0.27 -5.26 3.57
CA ALA A 160 -0.09 -3.84 3.85
C ALA A 160 -0.38 -3.47 5.31
N GLY A 161 -0.66 -4.45 6.17
CA GLY A 161 -0.90 -4.28 7.60
C GLY A 161 -2.28 -4.77 8.04
N VAL A 162 -2.57 -4.64 9.33
CA VAL A 162 -3.83 -5.07 9.95
C VAL A 162 -4.60 -3.84 10.45
N ALA A 163 -5.90 -3.78 10.16
CA ALA A 163 -6.75 -2.70 10.66
C ALA A 163 -7.02 -2.88 12.16
N VAL A 164 -6.80 -1.84 12.96
CA VAL A 164 -7.06 -1.89 14.42
C VAL A 164 -8.49 -1.50 14.82
N CYS A 165 -9.27 -0.98 13.87
CA CYS A 165 -10.65 -0.57 14.04
C CYS A 165 -11.43 -0.80 12.74
N ASP A 166 -12.76 -0.67 12.78
CA ASP A 166 -13.58 -0.71 11.56
C ASP A 166 -13.34 0.55 10.72
N VAL A 167 -12.96 0.35 9.46
CA VAL A 167 -12.64 1.42 8.53
C VAL A 167 -13.70 1.50 7.43
N PRO A 168 -14.45 2.62 7.34
CA PRO A 168 -15.34 2.84 6.21
C PRO A 168 -14.58 2.88 4.88
N ALA A 169 -15.28 2.57 3.79
CA ALA A 169 -14.70 2.69 2.45
C ALA A 169 -14.10 4.09 2.23
N ARG A 170 -12.93 4.15 1.57
CA ARG A 170 -12.20 5.38 1.23
C ARG A 170 -11.73 6.24 2.41
N HIS A 171 -11.88 5.79 3.66
CA HIS A 171 -11.33 6.48 4.83
C HIS A 171 -9.83 6.21 4.99
N TYR A 172 -9.16 7.16 5.63
CA TYR A 172 -7.78 7.04 6.06
C TYR A 172 -7.70 6.50 7.49
N PHE A 173 -6.73 5.63 7.75
CA PHE A 173 -6.55 4.92 9.01
C PHE A 173 -5.07 4.54 9.21
N PHE A 174 -4.71 4.06 10.39
CA PHE A 174 -3.40 3.45 10.63
C PHE A 174 -3.50 1.92 10.51
N ALA A 175 -2.79 1.35 9.55
CA ALA A 175 -2.61 -0.09 9.42
C ALA A 175 -1.42 -0.53 10.30
N GLN A 176 -1.63 -1.45 11.23
CA GLN A 176 -0.55 -1.98 12.05
C GLN A 176 0.32 -2.92 11.20
N THR A 177 1.62 -2.69 11.16
CA THR A 177 2.58 -3.44 10.33
C THR A 177 3.63 -4.19 11.16
N GLY A 178 3.77 -3.85 12.43
CA GLY A 178 4.75 -4.49 13.31
C GLY A 178 4.32 -4.55 14.76
N GLY A 179 4.86 -5.52 15.48
CA GLY A 179 4.56 -5.77 16.89
C GLY A 179 3.29 -6.59 17.10
N VAL A 180 2.84 -6.69 18.35
CA VAL A 180 1.70 -7.55 18.72
C VAL A 180 0.40 -6.95 18.20
N ALA A 181 -0.33 -7.70 17.40
CA ALA A 181 -1.61 -7.34 16.79
C ALA A 181 -2.68 -8.40 17.07
N CYS A 182 -3.94 -8.01 16.91
CA CYS A 182 -5.09 -8.90 17.01
C CYS A 182 -5.62 -9.16 15.60
N CYS A 183 -5.43 -10.37 15.09
CA CYS A 183 -5.69 -10.70 13.68
C CYS A 183 -6.77 -11.77 13.55
N LEU A 184 -7.58 -11.69 12.50
CA LEU A 184 -8.53 -12.73 12.13
C LEU A 184 -7.80 -14.01 11.73
N ALA A 185 -8.10 -15.11 12.41
CA ALA A 185 -7.55 -16.43 12.10
C ALA A 185 -8.41 -17.15 11.04
N ALA A 186 -7.73 -17.77 10.07
CA ALA A 186 -8.29 -18.81 9.21
C ALA A 186 -7.62 -20.15 9.54
N GLY A 187 -8.43 -21.13 9.91
CA GLY A 187 -7.96 -22.44 10.33
C GLY A 187 -7.18 -22.41 11.65
N THR A 188 -6.31 -23.42 11.82
CA THR A 188 -5.50 -23.59 13.03
C THR A 188 -4.03 -23.31 12.74
N ALA A 189 -3.37 -22.55 13.61
CA ALA A 189 -1.93 -22.33 13.58
C ALA A 189 -1.38 -22.52 14.99
N ALA A 190 -0.38 -23.38 15.16
CA ALA A 190 0.28 -23.55 16.45
C ALA A 190 1.05 -22.26 16.81
N VAL A 191 1.31 -22.03 18.09
CA VAL A 191 2.19 -20.94 18.52
C VAL A 191 3.57 -21.14 17.87
N GLY A 192 4.13 -20.08 17.28
CA GLY A 192 5.38 -20.12 16.53
C GLY A 192 5.23 -20.45 15.04
N SER A 193 4.03 -20.81 14.55
CA SER A 193 3.79 -20.96 13.12
C SER A 193 3.93 -19.62 12.40
N MET A 194 4.58 -19.66 11.24
CA MET A 194 4.59 -18.53 10.32
C MET A 194 3.18 -18.31 9.78
N LEU A 195 2.75 -17.07 9.77
CA LEU A 195 1.42 -16.67 9.32
C LEU A 195 1.53 -15.97 7.97
N VAL A 196 0.69 -16.42 7.04
CA VAL A 196 0.53 -15.92 5.68
C VAL A 196 -0.92 -15.47 5.49
N PRO A 197 -1.22 -14.65 4.47
CA PRO A 197 -2.60 -14.43 4.02
C PRO A 197 -3.41 -15.73 3.95
N GLY A 198 -4.59 -15.75 4.56
CA GLY A 198 -5.47 -16.92 4.57
C GLY A 198 -6.56 -16.87 3.50
N PRO A 199 -7.27 -17.99 3.29
CA PRO A 199 -8.28 -18.14 2.23
C PRO A 199 -9.58 -17.38 2.52
N ALA A 200 -9.81 -16.97 3.77
CA ALA A 200 -10.87 -16.04 4.13
C ALA A 200 -10.36 -14.60 4.00
N ALA A 201 -11.17 -13.71 3.41
CA ALA A 201 -10.72 -12.35 3.13
C ALA A 201 -10.25 -11.62 4.40
N GLY A 202 -9.01 -11.13 4.38
CA GLY A 202 -8.38 -10.44 5.50
C GLY A 202 -8.01 -11.32 6.70
N SER A 203 -8.04 -12.64 6.55
CA SER A 203 -7.55 -13.57 7.56
C SER A 203 -6.06 -13.87 7.40
N LEU A 204 -5.47 -14.44 8.45
CA LEU A 204 -4.15 -15.05 8.48
C LEU A 204 -4.28 -16.54 8.77
N ALA A 205 -3.54 -17.36 8.04
CA ALA A 205 -3.47 -18.81 8.21
C ALA A 205 -2.02 -19.25 8.44
N ALA A 206 -1.83 -20.47 8.95
CA ALA A 206 -0.51 -21.08 8.99
C ALA A 206 0.01 -21.30 7.57
N MET A 207 1.28 -20.98 7.33
CA MET A 207 1.96 -21.35 6.09
C MET A 207 1.85 -22.87 5.88
N ASN A 208 1.54 -23.28 4.65
CA ASN A 208 1.44 -24.69 4.29
C ASN A 208 2.79 -25.42 4.52
N ALA A 209 2.73 -26.69 4.91
CA ALA A 209 3.91 -27.52 5.17
C ALA A 209 4.69 -27.89 3.90
N SER A 210 4.04 -27.89 2.72
CA SER A 210 4.75 -27.87 1.44
C SER A 210 5.16 -26.44 1.14
N LEU A 211 6.44 -26.20 0.84
CA LEU A 211 7.04 -24.89 0.57
C LEU A 211 6.18 -24.05 -0.38
N ASP A 212 5.29 -23.25 0.18
CA ASP A 212 4.54 -22.25 -0.55
C ASP A 212 5.38 -20.96 -0.53
N VAL A 213 6.37 -20.96 -1.42
CA VAL A 213 7.37 -19.87 -1.51
C VAL A 213 6.80 -18.60 -2.12
N ASP A 214 5.59 -18.66 -2.66
CA ASP A 214 4.93 -17.55 -3.34
C ASP A 214 4.08 -16.72 -2.36
N GLN A 215 3.78 -17.26 -1.17
CA GLN A 215 3.03 -16.56 -0.12
C GLN A 215 3.92 -15.67 0.76
N PRO A 216 3.65 -14.35 0.86
CA PRO A 216 4.38 -13.45 1.72
C PRO A 216 4.04 -13.67 3.20
N VAL A 217 5.09 -13.78 4.02
CA VAL A 217 4.96 -13.93 5.47
C VAL A 217 4.54 -12.61 6.10
N ALA A 218 3.42 -12.61 6.82
CA ALA A 218 2.90 -11.43 7.50
C ALA A 218 3.32 -11.33 8.98
N GLY A 219 3.61 -12.47 9.62
CA GLY A 219 4.00 -12.52 11.02
C GLY A 219 4.10 -13.93 11.57
N VAL A 220 4.04 -14.04 12.90
CA VAL A 220 4.13 -15.32 13.63
C VAL A 220 3.01 -15.40 14.65
N ALA A 221 2.37 -16.57 14.75
CA ALA A 221 1.37 -16.84 15.79
C ALA A 221 2.02 -16.75 17.17
N PHE A 222 1.51 -15.89 18.04
CA PHE A 222 2.14 -15.55 19.31
C PHE A 222 1.18 -15.78 20.48
N ALA A 223 1.68 -16.34 21.59
CA ALA A 223 0.99 -16.55 22.87
C ALA A 223 -0.27 -17.46 22.87
N ALA A 224 -1.00 -17.59 21.76
CA ALA A 224 -2.14 -18.48 21.61
C ALA A 224 -2.17 -19.09 20.21
N ALA A 225 -2.57 -20.37 20.12
CA ALA A 225 -2.78 -21.02 18.83
C ALA A 225 -4.02 -20.46 18.14
N PHE A 226 -3.93 -20.26 16.82
CA PHE A 226 -5.07 -19.83 16.02
C PHE A 226 -6.16 -20.90 16.00
N ALA A 227 -7.41 -20.45 16.00
CA ALA A 227 -8.62 -21.19 15.88
C ALA A 227 -9.54 -20.41 14.95
N ASP A 228 -10.09 -21.10 13.96
CA ASP A 228 -10.82 -20.52 12.84
C ASP A 228 -11.92 -19.54 13.29
N GLY A 229 -12.01 -18.40 12.58
CA GLY A 229 -13.03 -17.38 12.80
C GLY A 229 -12.85 -16.52 14.06
N LYS A 230 -11.72 -16.64 14.78
CA LYS A 230 -11.43 -15.82 15.96
C LYS A 230 -10.39 -14.74 15.68
N HIS A 231 -10.46 -13.64 16.42
CA HIS A 231 -9.40 -12.63 16.47
C HIS A 231 -8.38 -12.99 17.55
N GLN A 232 -7.13 -13.20 17.15
CA GLN A 232 -6.10 -13.79 17.99
C GLN A 232 -4.73 -13.12 17.85
N PRO A 233 -3.88 -13.24 18.88
CA PRO A 233 -2.58 -12.56 18.92
C PRO A 233 -1.61 -13.07 17.84
N CYS A 234 -1.08 -12.13 17.07
CA CYS A 234 -0.01 -12.32 16.09
C CYS A 234 1.10 -11.30 16.35
N LEU A 235 2.35 -11.70 16.18
CA LEU A 235 3.48 -10.78 16.09
C LEU A 235 3.72 -10.44 14.62
N LEU A 236 3.34 -9.23 14.20
CA LEU A 236 3.52 -8.76 12.82
C LEU A 236 4.99 -8.40 12.53
N THR A 237 5.45 -8.72 11.32
CA THR A 237 6.84 -8.53 10.87
C THR A 237 6.92 -7.89 9.48
N LEU A 238 5.96 -7.04 9.11
CA LEU A 238 5.89 -6.41 7.79
C LEU A 238 6.87 -5.24 7.62
N ASP A 239 7.37 -4.67 8.73
CA ASP A 239 8.31 -3.54 8.81
C ASP A 239 9.50 -3.83 9.74
#